data_AF-A0A2I0FAB1-F1
#
_entry.id   AF-A0A2I0FAB1-F1
#
_cell.length_a   1.000
_cell.length_b   1.000
_cell.length_c   1.000
_cell.angle_alpha   90.00
_cell.angle_beta   90.00
_cell.angle_gamma   90.00
#
_symmetry.space_group_name_H-M   'P 1'
#
loop_
_entity.id
_entity.type
_entity.pdbx_description
1 polymer ?
#
loop_
_entity_poly.entity_id
_entity_poly.type
_entity_poly.pdbx_seq_one_letter_code
_entity_poly.pdbx_strand_id
1 'polypeptide(L)'
;MIIKPKTRGFICTTTHPTGCDFNVKEQIQYNKEQGAIENAPKRVLVVGSSSGYGLSSRITAAFGGGASTIGVFFEKPATERKPGTAGWYNSAAFEKYAAEEGLYAKSINGDAFSDQAKQTAINLIKEDLGQIDLVVYSLASPVRKLPSTGEVVRSCLKPIGETYTAKAVDTNKNTLFEASVEAATEQETQDTITVMGGEDWELWMSALADAGVLADGCKTVAYSYIGTEITWPIYWDGSLGKAKQDLDRAAHAIDADLKATGGSANVAVLKSVVTQASAAIPVMPLYIAIAFRVMKEHGLHEGCLEQISRLFRGSLYPQGVSSAIVDEKNRLRLDDWELRDDIQATCVKLWKEVTDDNLFETTDYQYYKDEFLALFGFGIEGVDYDADVNPIVDFEPITLV
;
A
#
# COMPACT_ATOMS: atom_id res chain seq x y z
N MET A 1 -20.70 -20.59 -6.87
CA MET A 1 -19.52 -21.47 -7.03
C MET A 1 -18.77 -21.53 -5.71
N ILE A 2 -18.22 -22.69 -5.35
CA ILE A 2 -17.30 -22.78 -4.20
C ILE A 2 -15.92 -22.30 -4.65
N ILE A 3 -15.34 -21.34 -3.93
CA ILE A 3 -14.02 -20.76 -4.25
C ILE A 3 -13.02 -21.20 -3.17
N LYS A 4 -11.94 -21.85 -3.60
CA LYS A 4 -10.83 -22.28 -2.73
C LYS A 4 -9.53 -21.55 -3.10
N PRO A 5 -8.60 -21.36 -2.16
CA PRO A 5 -7.33 -20.72 -2.44
C PRO A 5 -6.51 -21.56 -3.44
N LYS A 6 -5.94 -20.88 -4.45
CA LYS A 6 -5.04 -21.47 -5.44
C LYS A 6 -3.73 -20.68 -5.46
N THR A 7 -2.81 -21.07 -4.58
CA THR A 7 -1.52 -20.42 -4.38
C THR A 7 -0.40 -21.13 -5.14
N ARG A 8 0.57 -20.36 -5.63
CA ARG A 8 1.86 -20.80 -6.17
C ARG A 8 2.91 -19.79 -5.73
N GLY A 9 3.71 -20.16 -4.75
CA GLY A 9 4.62 -19.23 -4.08
C GLY A 9 3.85 -18.07 -3.46
N PHE A 10 4.25 -16.85 -3.83
CA PHE A 10 3.63 -15.59 -3.40
C PHE A 10 2.45 -15.15 -4.29
N ILE A 11 1.98 -15.98 -5.22
CA ILE A 11 0.85 -15.65 -6.10
C ILE A 11 -0.36 -16.47 -5.69
N CYS A 12 -1.47 -15.81 -5.36
CA CYS A 12 -2.78 -16.44 -5.28
C CYS A 12 -3.61 -16.06 -6.51
N THR A 13 -4.14 -17.05 -7.22
CA THR A 13 -4.88 -16.86 -8.49
C THR A 13 -6.40 -16.81 -8.33
N THR A 14 -6.88 -16.90 -7.10
CA THR A 14 -8.29 -16.92 -6.70
C THR A 14 -8.49 -16.00 -5.51
N THR A 15 -9.73 -15.56 -5.32
CA THR A 15 -10.10 -14.52 -4.36
C THR A 15 -11.53 -14.81 -3.90
N HIS A 16 -11.78 -14.69 -2.59
CA HIS A 16 -13.08 -14.97 -2.02
C HIS A 16 -13.86 -13.67 -1.74
N PRO A 17 -14.95 -13.37 -2.47
CA PRO A 17 -15.64 -12.08 -2.36
C PRO A 17 -16.18 -11.82 -0.95
N THR A 18 -16.82 -12.81 -0.30
CA THR A 18 -17.31 -12.68 1.08
C THR A 18 -16.17 -12.45 2.07
N GLY A 19 -15.00 -13.03 1.82
CA GLY A 19 -13.86 -12.86 2.72
C GLY A 19 -13.21 -11.50 2.58
N CYS A 20 -13.11 -10.98 1.35
CA CYS A 20 -12.70 -9.60 1.12
C CYS A 20 -13.67 -8.61 1.77
N ASP A 21 -14.99 -8.84 1.68
CA ASP A 21 -16.00 -8.01 2.36
C ASP A 21 -15.81 -8.00 3.89
N PHE A 22 -15.62 -9.18 4.52
CA PHE A 22 -15.39 -9.28 5.95
C PHE A 22 -14.06 -8.63 6.38
N ASN A 23 -12.99 -8.84 5.62
CA ASN A 23 -11.70 -8.20 5.90
C ASN A 23 -11.80 -6.65 5.85
N VAL A 24 -12.55 -6.09 4.90
CA VAL A 24 -12.81 -4.64 4.87
C VAL A 24 -13.66 -4.21 6.07
N LYS A 25 -14.68 -5.00 6.43
CA LYS A 25 -15.54 -4.72 7.57
C LYS A 25 -14.77 -4.69 8.89
N GLU A 26 -13.87 -5.65 9.11
CA GLU A 26 -13.00 -5.70 10.29
C GLU A 26 -12.10 -4.46 10.36
N GLN A 27 -11.53 -4.05 9.23
CA GLN A 27 -10.74 -2.83 9.16
C GLN A 27 -11.57 -1.57 9.48
N ILE A 28 -12.79 -1.46 8.95
CA ILE A 28 -13.68 -0.35 9.29
C ILE A 28 -14.00 -0.35 10.79
N GLN A 29 -14.28 -1.51 11.36
CA GLN A 29 -14.62 -1.66 12.78
C GLN A 29 -13.45 -1.24 13.68
N TYR A 30 -12.23 -1.73 13.41
CA TYR A 30 -11.03 -1.30 14.12
C TYR A 30 -10.88 0.22 14.10
N ASN A 31 -11.04 0.84 12.93
CA ASN A 31 -10.84 2.28 12.79
C ASN A 31 -11.84 3.09 13.63
N LYS A 32 -13.11 2.66 13.66
CA LYS A 32 -14.15 3.27 14.50
C LYS A 32 -13.85 3.13 15.99
N GLU A 33 -13.31 1.99 16.42
CA GLU A 33 -12.91 1.75 17.82
C GLU A 33 -11.80 2.69 18.29
N GLN A 34 -10.96 3.20 17.38
CA GLN A 34 -9.95 4.22 17.68
C GLN A 34 -10.53 5.64 17.87
N GLY A 35 -11.84 5.84 17.67
CA GLY A 35 -12.52 7.12 17.79
C GLY A 35 -12.31 8.07 16.60
N ALA A 36 -12.99 9.22 16.58
CA ALA A 36 -12.88 10.17 15.48
C ALA A 36 -11.48 10.81 15.39
N ILE A 37 -11.01 11.09 14.17
CA ILE A 37 -9.80 11.86 13.91
C ILE A 37 -10.20 13.34 13.91
N GLU A 38 -9.72 14.10 14.89
CA GLU A 38 -9.95 15.55 14.94
C GLU A 38 -9.25 16.23 13.76
N ASN A 39 -9.91 17.23 13.16
CA ASN A 39 -9.39 17.98 12.01
C ASN A 39 -9.01 17.13 10.78
N ALA A 40 -9.54 15.91 10.70
CA ALA A 40 -9.38 15.05 9.53
C ALA A 40 -9.82 15.74 8.22
N PRO A 41 -9.23 15.31 7.09
CA PRO A 41 -9.61 15.81 5.79
C PRO A 41 -11.06 15.45 5.50
N LYS A 42 -11.73 16.26 4.70
CA LYS A 42 -13.15 16.08 4.34
C LYS A 42 -13.33 15.61 2.91
N ARG A 43 -12.36 15.84 2.02
CA ARG A 43 -12.43 15.41 0.62
C ARG A 43 -11.07 14.85 0.22
N VAL A 44 -11.04 13.53 0.03
CA VAL A 44 -9.80 12.78 -0.13
C VAL A 44 -9.76 12.06 -1.47
N LEU A 45 -8.66 12.23 -2.19
CA LEU A 45 -8.31 11.41 -3.35
C LEU A 45 -7.27 10.38 -2.94
N VAL A 46 -7.51 9.11 -3.23
CA VAL A 46 -6.55 8.03 -3.01
C VAL A 46 -6.19 7.36 -4.34
N VAL A 47 -4.96 7.56 -4.79
CA VAL A 47 -4.41 6.95 -6.01
C VAL A 47 -3.74 5.63 -5.63
N GLY A 48 -4.33 4.51 -6.06
CA GLY A 48 -3.97 3.16 -5.59
C GLY A 48 -4.75 2.77 -4.34
N SER A 49 -6.08 2.71 -4.42
CA SER A 49 -6.98 2.66 -3.26
C SER A 49 -7.66 1.32 -2.95
N SER A 50 -7.33 0.26 -3.69
CA SER A 50 -8.05 -1.02 -3.65
C SER A 50 -7.47 -2.06 -2.69
N SER A 51 -6.23 -1.90 -2.22
CA SER A 51 -5.60 -2.85 -1.30
C SER A 51 -4.50 -2.23 -0.46
N GLY A 52 -4.02 -2.97 0.55
CA GLY A 52 -2.88 -2.61 1.38
C GLY A 52 -3.04 -1.24 2.03
N TYR A 53 -1.95 -0.47 2.03
CA TYR A 53 -1.91 0.86 2.61
C TYR A 53 -2.93 1.82 1.99
N GLY A 54 -3.10 1.83 0.67
CA GLY A 54 -4.05 2.74 0.03
C GLY A 54 -5.52 2.47 0.39
N LEU A 55 -5.92 1.20 0.48
CA LEU A 55 -7.24 0.84 1.03
C LEU A 55 -7.36 1.29 2.49
N SER A 56 -6.33 1.03 3.31
CA SER A 56 -6.29 1.46 4.71
C SER A 56 -6.40 2.99 4.85
N SER A 57 -5.82 3.77 3.93
CA SER A 57 -5.95 5.24 3.89
C SER A 57 -7.35 5.68 3.53
N ARG A 58 -7.98 4.99 2.56
CA ARG A 58 -9.36 5.27 2.18
C ARG A 58 -10.33 4.97 3.33
N ILE A 59 -10.14 3.84 4.01
CA ILE A 59 -10.89 3.45 5.22
C ILE A 59 -10.67 4.47 6.33
N THR A 60 -9.43 4.83 6.63
CA THR A 60 -9.10 5.77 7.71
C THR A 60 -9.67 7.16 7.45
N ALA A 61 -9.59 7.66 6.22
CA ALA A 61 -10.18 8.94 5.84
C ALA A 61 -11.71 8.94 5.98
N ALA A 62 -12.39 7.91 5.45
CA ALA A 62 -13.85 7.83 5.47
C ALA A 62 -14.39 7.55 6.88
N PHE A 63 -13.98 6.44 7.50
CA PHE A 63 -14.59 5.94 8.75
C PHE A 63 -13.94 6.49 10.01
N GLY A 64 -12.73 7.04 9.91
CA GLY A 64 -12.07 7.77 11.01
C GLY A 64 -12.28 9.27 10.94
N GLY A 65 -12.33 9.83 9.72
CA GLY A 65 -12.39 11.27 9.48
C GLY A 65 -13.75 11.80 9.00
N GLY A 66 -14.67 10.92 8.58
CA GLY A 66 -15.93 11.31 7.95
C GLY A 66 -15.75 11.93 6.56
N ALA A 67 -14.70 11.54 5.82
CA ALA A 67 -14.37 12.15 4.54
C ALA A 67 -15.19 11.57 3.38
N SER A 68 -15.51 12.43 2.42
CA SER A 68 -15.85 12.05 1.04
C SER A 68 -14.59 11.50 0.36
N THR A 69 -14.67 10.34 -0.30
CA THR A 69 -13.50 9.70 -0.93
C THR A 69 -13.67 9.38 -2.41
N ILE A 70 -12.69 9.78 -3.21
CA ILE A 70 -12.50 9.28 -4.58
C ILE A 70 -11.31 8.32 -4.56
N GLY A 71 -11.51 7.11 -5.06
CA GLY A 71 -10.46 6.10 -5.20
C GLY A 71 -10.11 5.83 -6.64
N VAL A 72 -8.82 5.75 -6.96
CA VAL A 72 -8.32 5.27 -8.26
C VAL A 72 -7.61 3.94 -8.05
N PHE A 73 -7.86 2.95 -8.90
CA PHE A 73 -7.19 1.65 -8.87
C PHE A 73 -7.26 0.97 -10.23
N PHE A 74 -6.55 -0.16 -10.40
CA PHE A 74 -6.61 -0.96 -11.61
C PHE A 74 -6.86 -2.42 -11.28
N GLU A 75 -8.13 -2.80 -11.26
CA GLU A 75 -8.61 -4.09 -10.78
C GLU A 75 -9.44 -4.80 -11.85
N LYS A 76 -9.45 -6.13 -11.80
CA LYS A 76 -10.20 -6.95 -12.76
C LYS A 76 -11.54 -7.36 -12.13
N PRO A 77 -12.67 -7.01 -12.76
CA PRO A 77 -13.97 -7.52 -12.33
C PRO A 77 -14.04 -9.03 -12.47
N ALA A 78 -14.96 -9.63 -11.71
CA ALA A 78 -15.30 -11.02 -11.88
C ALA A 78 -16.02 -11.28 -13.20
N THR A 79 -15.98 -12.54 -13.62
CA THR A 79 -16.88 -13.10 -14.64
C THR A 79 -17.63 -14.26 -14.01
N GLU A 80 -18.67 -14.78 -14.69
CA GLU A 80 -19.40 -15.96 -14.21
C GLU A 80 -18.51 -17.18 -13.90
N ARG A 81 -17.34 -17.27 -14.56
CA ARG A 81 -16.43 -18.42 -14.46
C ARG A 81 -15.15 -18.15 -13.69
N LYS A 82 -14.86 -16.89 -13.35
CA LYS A 82 -13.59 -16.49 -12.74
C LYS A 82 -13.80 -15.35 -11.75
N PRO A 83 -13.39 -15.52 -10.48
CA PRO A 83 -13.36 -14.44 -9.52
C PRO A 83 -12.50 -13.26 -10.00
N GLY A 84 -12.92 -12.04 -9.65
CA GLY A 84 -12.16 -10.81 -9.86
C GLY A 84 -10.91 -10.74 -8.98
N THR A 85 -10.15 -9.66 -9.04
CA THR A 85 -9.03 -9.45 -8.12
C THR A 85 -9.52 -9.06 -6.72
N ALA A 86 -8.68 -9.23 -5.69
CA ALA A 86 -9.07 -8.92 -4.32
C ALA A 86 -9.44 -7.44 -4.18
N GLY A 87 -8.68 -6.55 -4.83
CA GLY A 87 -8.96 -5.13 -4.82
C GLY A 87 -10.31 -4.74 -5.43
N TRP A 88 -10.82 -5.51 -6.41
CA TRP A 88 -12.18 -5.31 -6.92
C TRP A 88 -13.23 -5.50 -5.82
N TYR A 89 -13.14 -6.60 -5.07
CA TYR A 89 -14.07 -6.90 -3.98
C TYR A 89 -13.89 -5.98 -2.78
N ASN A 90 -12.65 -5.61 -2.46
CA ASN A 90 -12.37 -4.67 -1.38
C ASN A 90 -13.00 -3.30 -1.66
N SER A 91 -12.87 -2.79 -2.89
CA SER A 91 -13.49 -1.52 -3.30
C SER A 91 -15.01 -1.60 -3.31
N ALA A 92 -15.60 -2.72 -3.75
CA ALA A 92 -17.04 -2.95 -3.69
C ALA A 92 -17.55 -2.95 -2.23
N ALA A 93 -16.86 -3.64 -1.33
CA ALA A 93 -17.18 -3.66 0.09
C ALA A 93 -17.02 -2.28 0.73
N PHE A 94 -15.96 -1.55 0.38
CA PHE A 94 -15.76 -0.18 0.84
C PHE A 94 -16.94 0.74 0.46
N GLU A 95 -17.35 0.75 -0.82
CA GLU A 95 -18.45 1.62 -1.26
C GLU A 95 -19.80 1.21 -0.67
N LYS A 96 -20.04 -0.10 -0.51
CA LYS A 96 -21.20 -0.62 0.22
C LYS A 96 -21.25 -0.03 1.64
N TYR A 97 -20.18 -0.17 2.43
CA TYR A 97 -20.16 0.30 3.81
C TYR A 97 -20.16 1.84 3.92
N ALA A 98 -19.53 2.54 2.98
CA ALA A 98 -19.59 4.00 2.93
C ALA A 98 -21.02 4.49 2.67
N ALA A 99 -21.74 3.85 1.73
CA ALA A 99 -23.13 4.17 1.44
C ALA A 99 -24.06 3.88 2.62
N GLU A 100 -23.84 2.79 3.36
CA GLU A 100 -24.56 2.47 4.60
C GLU A 100 -24.41 3.57 5.68
N GLU A 101 -23.29 4.31 5.67
CA GLU A 101 -23.02 5.44 6.57
C GLU A 101 -23.35 6.81 5.96
N GLY A 102 -23.87 6.85 4.73
CA GLY A 102 -24.15 8.11 4.03
C GLY A 102 -22.89 8.90 3.66
N LEU A 103 -21.73 8.25 3.59
CA LEU A 103 -20.47 8.84 3.15
C LEU A 103 -20.36 8.78 1.63
N TYR A 104 -19.90 9.88 1.02
CA TYR A 104 -19.60 9.88 -0.41
C TYR A 104 -18.41 8.97 -0.70
N ALA A 105 -18.61 8.03 -1.63
CA ALA A 105 -17.57 7.18 -2.16
C ALA A 105 -17.79 6.99 -3.66
N LYS A 106 -16.76 7.29 -4.46
CA LYS A 106 -16.73 7.00 -5.89
C LYS A 106 -15.39 6.43 -6.31
N SER A 107 -15.39 5.53 -7.28
CA SER A 107 -14.18 4.84 -7.73
C SER A 107 -13.96 4.96 -9.23
N ILE A 108 -12.70 5.06 -9.61
CA ILE A 108 -12.23 5.05 -11.00
C ILE A 108 -11.35 3.81 -11.17
N ASN A 109 -11.75 2.92 -12.08
CA ASN A 109 -11.01 1.70 -12.41
C ASN A 109 -10.28 1.89 -13.75
N GLY A 110 -8.95 1.99 -13.71
CA GLY A 110 -8.13 2.16 -14.90
C GLY A 110 -6.66 2.47 -14.59
N ASP A 111 -5.87 2.67 -15.64
CA ASP A 111 -4.45 2.98 -15.51
C ASP A 111 -4.24 4.39 -14.94
N ALA A 112 -3.88 4.48 -13.67
CA ALA A 112 -3.63 5.74 -12.96
C ALA A 112 -2.46 6.56 -13.54
N PHE A 113 -1.55 5.93 -14.30
CA PHE A 113 -0.47 6.63 -14.99
C PHE A 113 -0.97 7.45 -16.19
N SER A 114 -2.15 7.12 -16.72
CA SER A 114 -2.71 7.78 -17.90
C SER A 114 -3.23 9.20 -17.61
N ASP A 115 -3.17 10.06 -18.62
CA ASP A 115 -3.81 11.38 -18.59
C ASP A 115 -5.33 11.27 -18.47
N GLN A 116 -5.91 10.20 -19.02
CA GLN A 116 -7.35 9.92 -18.92
C GLN A 116 -7.78 9.71 -17.46
N ALA A 117 -6.98 8.99 -16.66
CA ALA A 117 -7.29 8.79 -15.24
C ALA A 117 -7.27 10.12 -14.48
N LYS A 118 -6.24 10.95 -14.71
CA LYS A 118 -6.11 12.28 -14.12
C LYS A 118 -7.29 13.18 -14.50
N GLN A 119 -7.63 13.24 -15.80
CA GLN A 119 -8.76 14.03 -16.28
C GLN A 119 -10.10 13.55 -15.74
N THR A 120 -10.31 12.24 -15.64
CA THR A 120 -11.54 11.66 -15.08
C THR A 120 -11.69 12.02 -13.61
N ALA A 121 -10.61 11.91 -12.83
CA ALA A 121 -10.61 12.33 -11.43
C ALA A 121 -10.88 13.84 -11.29
N ILE A 122 -10.23 14.69 -12.10
CA ILE A 122 -10.47 16.14 -12.11
C ILE A 122 -11.94 16.46 -12.37
N ASN A 123 -12.55 15.82 -13.38
CA ASN A 123 -13.94 16.04 -13.74
C ASN A 123 -14.87 15.64 -12.59
N LEU A 124 -14.66 14.46 -12.01
CA LEU A 124 -15.44 13.96 -10.89
C LEU A 124 -15.31 14.86 -9.65
N ILE A 125 -14.10 15.33 -9.35
CA ILE A 125 -13.87 16.28 -8.25
C ILE A 125 -14.65 17.57 -8.49
N LYS A 126 -14.61 18.14 -9.71
CA LYS A 126 -15.34 19.37 -10.04
C LYS A 126 -16.86 19.20 -9.94
N GLU A 127 -17.36 18.04 -10.36
CA GLU A 127 -18.78 17.72 -10.35
C GLU A 127 -19.31 17.59 -8.92
N ASP A 128 -18.60 16.83 -8.07
CA ASP A 128 -19.16 16.36 -6.80
C ASP A 128 -18.59 17.07 -5.56
N LEU A 129 -17.29 17.39 -5.55
CA LEU A 129 -16.57 17.79 -4.33
C LEU A 129 -16.02 19.24 -4.39
N GLY A 130 -15.97 19.82 -5.58
CA GLY A 130 -15.33 21.10 -5.91
C GLY A 130 -13.80 21.03 -5.88
N GLN A 131 -13.23 20.62 -4.74
CA GLN A 131 -11.79 20.50 -4.51
C GLN A 131 -11.47 19.30 -3.59
N ILE A 132 -10.19 18.97 -3.45
CA ILE A 132 -9.63 17.94 -2.56
C ILE A 132 -8.68 18.60 -1.55
N ASP A 133 -8.71 18.11 -0.31
CA ASP A 133 -7.85 18.57 0.80
C ASP A 133 -6.79 17.55 1.25
N LEU A 134 -6.89 16.29 0.79
CA LEU A 134 -5.81 15.30 0.90
C LEU A 134 -5.71 14.45 -0.37
N VAL A 135 -4.49 14.35 -0.90
CA VAL A 135 -4.14 13.38 -1.93
C VAL A 135 -3.20 12.31 -1.34
N VAL A 136 -3.62 11.05 -1.35
CA VAL A 136 -2.77 9.91 -0.98
C VAL A 136 -2.28 9.22 -2.25
N TYR A 137 -0.96 9.15 -2.43
CA TYR A 137 -0.32 8.45 -3.54
C TYR A 137 0.26 7.11 -3.06
N SER A 138 -0.50 6.04 -3.27
CA SER A 138 -0.23 4.67 -2.80
C SER A 138 -0.19 3.67 -3.96
N LEU A 139 0.37 4.05 -5.11
CA LEU A 139 0.56 3.13 -6.23
C LEU A 139 1.73 2.17 -5.99
N ALA A 140 1.45 0.89 -6.20
CA ALA A 140 2.46 -0.16 -6.29
C ALA A 140 2.21 -0.93 -7.59
N SER A 141 2.89 -0.52 -8.66
CA SER A 141 2.80 -1.19 -9.97
C SER A 141 4.19 -1.59 -10.44
N PRO A 142 4.40 -2.82 -10.92
CA PRO A 142 5.67 -3.20 -11.53
C PRO A 142 5.84 -2.63 -12.95
N VAL A 143 4.84 -1.90 -13.45
CA VAL A 143 4.74 -1.45 -14.84
C VAL A 143 4.15 -0.05 -14.90
N ARG A 144 4.72 0.81 -15.73
CA ARG A 144 4.14 2.11 -16.10
C ARG A 144 4.03 2.18 -17.61
N LYS A 145 2.83 2.51 -18.12
CA LYS A 145 2.68 2.93 -19.50
C LYS A 145 2.86 4.44 -19.55
N LEU A 146 3.89 4.92 -20.25
CA LEU A 146 4.20 6.33 -20.32
C LEU A 146 3.07 7.08 -21.06
N PRO A 147 2.49 8.14 -20.46
CA PRO A 147 1.34 8.82 -21.06
C PRO A 147 1.70 9.52 -22.37
N SER A 148 2.91 10.05 -22.49
CA SER A 148 3.38 10.82 -23.65
C SER A 148 3.76 9.95 -24.87
N THR A 149 4.31 8.77 -24.65
CA THR A 149 4.85 7.91 -25.73
C THR A 149 4.06 6.62 -25.93
N GLY A 150 3.29 6.19 -24.93
CA GLY A 150 2.62 4.88 -24.91
C GLY A 150 3.56 3.69 -24.64
N GLU A 151 4.86 3.94 -24.42
CA GLU A 151 5.85 2.92 -24.09
C GLU A 151 5.54 2.27 -22.74
N VAL A 152 5.78 0.95 -22.63
CA VAL A 152 5.56 0.18 -21.40
C VAL A 152 6.90 -0.10 -20.73
N VAL A 153 7.14 0.58 -19.62
CA VAL A 153 8.35 0.48 -18.81
C VAL A 153 8.08 -0.43 -17.60
N ARG A 154 9.09 -1.21 -17.18
CA ARG A 154 8.96 -2.17 -16.07
C ARG A 154 10.03 -1.94 -15.03
N SER A 155 9.64 -1.89 -13.77
CA SER A 155 10.59 -1.85 -12.66
C SER A 155 11.26 -3.21 -12.47
N CYS A 156 12.48 -3.21 -11.93
CA CYS A 156 13.15 -4.42 -11.45
C CYS A 156 13.40 -4.33 -9.94
N LEU A 157 13.56 -5.49 -9.31
CA LEU A 157 13.88 -5.65 -7.89
C LEU A 157 15.28 -6.23 -7.77
N LYS A 158 16.30 -5.42 -8.03
CA LYS A 158 17.69 -5.87 -8.15
C LYS A 158 18.65 -4.96 -7.37
N PRO A 159 19.73 -5.50 -6.80
CA PRO A 159 20.81 -4.68 -6.23
C PRO A 159 21.50 -3.86 -7.32
N ILE A 160 22.26 -2.84 -6.92
CA ILE A 160 23.14 -2.10 -7.84
C ILE A 160 24.59 -2.48 -7.54
N GLY A 161 25.38 -2.71 -8.59
CA GLY A 161 26.80 -3.06 -8.48
C GLY A 161 27.05 -4.56 -8.44
N GLU A 162 26.83 -5.20 -7.30
CA GLU A 162 27.17 -6.63 -7.11
C GLU A 162 25.92 -7.51 -6.90
N THR A 163 26.05 -8.80 -7.22
CA THR A 163 25.04 -9.82 -6.94
C THR A 163 24.80 -9.91 -5.44
N TYR A 164 23.53 -9.90 -5.04
CA TYR A 164 23.14 -10.05 -3.65
C TYR A 164 22.61 -11.47 -3.42
N THR A 165 23.15 -12.15 -2.41
CA THR A 165 22.71 -13.47 -1.98
C THR A 165 22.25 -13.41 -0.54
N ALA A 166 21.04 -13.92 -0.28
CA ALA A 166 20.49 -13.98 1.06
C ALA A 166 19.62 -15.20 1.30
N LYS A 167 19.46 -15.53 2.57
CA LYS A 167 18.50 -16.51 3.05
C LYS A 167 17.08 -16.04 2.71
N ALA A 168 16.28 -16.95 2.18
CA ALA A 168 14.87 -16.74 1.85
C ALA A 168 14.06 -17.98 2.26
N VAL A 169 12.74 -17.88 2.19
CA VAL A 169 11.82 -19.02 2.46
C VAL A 169 11.02 -19.35 1.21
N ASP A 170 11.04 -20.61 0.79
CA ASP A 170 10.18 -21.12 -0.27
C ASP A 170 8.79 -21.35 0.34
N THR A 171 7.85 -20.46 0.02
CA THR A 171 6.50 -20.50 0.60
C THR A 171 5.65 -21.68 0.17
N ASN A 172 6.07 -22.44 -0.84
CA ASN A 172 5.41 -23.70 -1.19
C ASN A 172 5.92 -24.87 -0.34
N LYS A 173 7.22 -24.88 -0.06
CA LYS A 173 7.89 -26.00 0.64
C LYS A 173 8.00 -25.78 2.14
N ASN A 174 7.85 -24.54 2.61
CA ASN A 174 8.13 -24.12 3.98
C ASN A 174 9.57 -24.47 4.40
N THR A 175 10.52 -24.31 3.47
CA THR A 175 11.95 -24.55 3.70
C THR A 175 12.73 -23.32 3.30
N LEU A 176 13.86 -23.12 3.96
CA LEU A 176 14.82 -22.09 3.65
C LEU A 176 15.60 -22.46 2.38
N PHE A 177 16.02 -21.44 1.66
CA PHE A 177 16.95 -21.56 0.55
C PHE A 177 17.78 -20.28 0.42
N GLU A 178 18.83 -20.31 -0.39
CA GLU A 178 19.57 -19.11 -0.75
C GLU A 178 19.03 -18.55 -2.06
N ALA A 179 18.56 -17.31 -2.01
CA ALA A 179 18.15 -16.55 -3.19
C ALA A 179 19.29 -15.63 -3.60
N SER A 180 19.71 -15.71 -4.86
CA SER A 180 20.67 -14.78 -5.47
C SER A 180 19.96 -13.91 -6.49
N VAL A 181 20.23 -12.61 -6.44
CA VAL A 181 19.69 -11.60 -7.35
C VAL A 181 20.84 -10.85 -7.99
N GLU A 182 20.94 -10.94 -9.31
CA GLU A 182 21.95 -10.23 -10.09
C GLU A 182 21.75 -8.71 -10.05
N ALA A 183 22.86 -7.98 -10.20
CA ALA A 183 22.83 -6.53 -10.26
C ALA A 183 21.95 -6.00 -11.40
N ALA A 184 21.26 -4.89 -11.15
CA ALA A 184 20.56 -4.12 -12.16
C ALA A 184 21.55 -3.52 -13.14
N THR A 185 21.19 -3.56 -14.42
CA THR A 185 21.80 -2.68 -15.42
C THR A 185 21.42 -1.22 -15.17
N GLU A 186 22.14 -0.29 -15.80
CA GLU A 186 21.82 1.14 -15.74
C GLU A 186 20.39 1.41 -16.27
N GLN A 187 20.01 0.77 -17.39
CA GLN A 187 18.66 0.88 -17.94
C GLN A 187 17.60 0.36 -16.97
N GLU A 188 17.81 -0.81 -16.36
CA GLU A 188 16.86 -1.37 -15.38
C GLU A 188 16.71 -0.47 -14.14
N THR A 189 17.78 0.21 -13.74
CA THR A 189 17.74 1.21 -12.66
C THR A 189 16.91 2.42 -13.08
N GLN A 190 17.15 2.96 -14.28
CA GLN A 190 16.39 4.09 -14.81
C GLN A 190 14.92 3.76 -14.99
N ASP A 191 14.60 2.58 -15.54
CA ASP A 191 13.23 2.10 -15.70
C ASP A 191 12.52 1.96 -14.35
N THR A 192 13.24 1.53 -13.32
CA THR A 192 12.71 1.43 -11.95
C THR A 192 12.41 2.82 -11.38
N ILE A 193 13.27 3.81 -11.60
CA ILE A 193 13.00 5.22 -11.23
C ILE A 193 11.76 5.73 -11.98
N THR A 194 11.68 5.50 -13.29
CA THR A 194 10.54 5.93 -14.11
C THR A 194 9.21 5.34 -13.62
N VAL A 195 9.20 4.09 -13.15
CA VAL A 195 7.97 3.42 -12.70
C VAL A 195 7.61 3.72 -11.25
N MET A 196 8.59 3.69 -10.34
CA MET A 196 8.37 3.71 -8.88
C MET A 196 8.85 4.98 -8.19
N GLY A 197 9.39 5.93 -8.96
CA GLY A 197 9.79 7.25 -8.50
C GLY A 197 8.62 8.20 -8.33
N GLY A 198 8.92 9.49 -8.23
CA GLY A 198 7.94 10.53 -7.92
C GLY A 198 7.33 11.23 -9.12
N GLU A 199 7.78 10.94 -10.35
CA GLU A 199 7.33 11.65 -11.56
C GLU A 199 5.81 11.59 -11.74
N ASP A 200 5.17 10.42 -11.63
CA ASP A 200 3.71 10.34 -11.80
C ASP A 200 2.96 11.04 -10.65
N TRP A 201 3.51 11.04 -9.44
CA TRP A 201 2.95 11.80 -8.33
C TRP A 201 2.99 13.31 -8.60
N GLU A 202 4.10 13.83 -9.16
CA GLU A 202 4.19 15.22 -9.63
C GLU A 202 3.17 15.51 -10.73
N LEU A 203 2.99 14.59 -11.69
CA LEU A 203 2.00 14.74 -12.75
C LEU A 203 0.56 14.79 -12.20
N TRP A 204 0.23 13.95 -11.21
CA TRP A 204 -1.06 14.02 -10.51
C TRP A 204 -1.25 15.37 -9.83
N MET A 205 -0.27 15.80 -9.03
CA MET A 205 -0.38 17.03 -8.25
C MET A 205 -0.44 18.27 -9.15
N SER A 206 0.38 18.35 -10.20
CA SER A 206 0.36 19.42 -11.20
C SER A 206 -0.98 19.47 -11.94
N ALA A 207 -1.49 18.33 -12.43
CA ALA A 207 -2.77 18.32 -13.14
C ALA A 207 -3.95 18.75 -12.26
N LEU A 208 -3.95 18.35 -10.98
CA LEU A 208 -4.97 18.77 -10.01
C LEU A 208 -4.85 20.27 -9.68
N ALA A 209 -3.63 20.78 -9.52
CA ALA A 209 -3.38 22.20 -9.28
C ALA A 209 -3.81 23.07 -10.46
N ASP A 210 -3.39 22.71 -11.68
CA ASP A 210 -3.72 23.42 -12.92
C ASP A 210 -5.24 23.46 -13.17
N ALA A 211 -5.95 22.41 -12.76
CA ALA A 211 -7.39 22.34 -12.85
C ALA A 211 -8.13 23.13 -11.76
N GLY A 212 -7.42 23.66 -10.76
CA GLY A 212 -7.98 24.42 -9.63
C GLY A 212 -8.71 23.57 -8.59
N VAL A 213 -8.46 22.25 -8.57
CA VAL A 213 -9.20 21.30 -7.73
C VAL A 213 -8.47 20.90 -6.45
N LEU A 214 -7.33 21.53 -6.13
CA LEU A 214 -6.69 21.42 -4.83
C LEU A 214 -7.17 22.56 -3.93
N ALA A 215 -7.59 22.23 -2.71
CA ALA A 215 -8.01 23.21 -1.72
C ALA A 215 -6.81 23.93 -1.09
N ASP A 216 -7.05 25.13 -0.56
CA ASP A 216 -6.07 25.78 0.33
C ASP A 216 -5.77 24.87 1.53
N GLY A 217 -4.50 24.74 1.89
CA GLY A 217 -4.05 23.82 2.92
C GLY A 217 -4.02 22.34 2.49
N CYS A 218 -4.21 22.02 1.20
CA CYS A 218 -4.19 20.63 0.74
C CYS A 218 -2.88 19.93 1.12
N LYS A 219 -3.00 18.74 1.70
CA LYS A 219 -1.86 17.87 1.98
C LYS A 219 -1.73 16.79 0.93
N THR A 220 -0.52 16.30 0.72
CA THR A 220 -0.30 15.09 -0.08
C THR A 220 0.77 14.21 0.53
N VAL A 221 0.58 12.90 0.42
CA VAL A 221 1.51 11.93 0.99
C VAL A 221 1.74 10.78 0.02
N ALA A 222 3.01 10.42 -0.18
CA ALA A 222 3.39 9.23 -0.93
C ALA A 222 4.04 8.19 -0.02
N TYR A 223 3.78 6.90 -0.29
CA TYR A 223 4.29 5.82 0.55
C TYR A 223 5.63 5.26 0.07
N SER A 224 6.53 5.07 1.04
CA SER A 224 7.86 4.53 0.84
C SER A 224 8.21 3.52 1.92
N TYR A 225 9.34 2.85 1.74
CA TYR A 225 9.92 1.90 2.68
C TYR A 225 11.45 2.05 2.60
N ILE A 226 12.11 2.05 3.75
CA ILE A 226 13.59 2.05 3.86
C ILE A 226 14.05 0.66 4.24
N GLY A 227 13.46 0.12 5.32
CA GLY A 227 13.75 -1.21 5.82
C GLY A 227 15.05 -1.34 6.59
N THR A 228 15.35 -2.58 6.91
CA THR A 228 16.52 -3.01 7.68
C THR A 228 17.75 -3.25 6.81
N GLU A 229 18.94 -3.22 7.42
CA GLU A 229 20.22 -3.64 6.84
C GLU A 229 20.14 -5.00 6.13
N ILE A 230 19.33 -5.93 6.64
CA ILE A 230 19.12 -7.24 6.00
C ILE A 230 18.59 -7.07 4.58
N THR A 231 17.76 -6.05 4.34
CA THR A 231 17.04 -5.82 3.08
C THR A 231 17.63 -4.70 2.22
N TRP A 232 18.55 -3.89 2.76
CA TRP A 232 19.12 -2.73 2.07
C TRP A 232 19.67 -3.04 0.68
N PRO A 233 20.42 -4.14 0.45
CA PRO A 233 20.99 -4.39 -0.88
C PRO A 233 19.95 -4.54 -2.00
N ILE A 234 18.76 -5.09 -1.72
CA ILE A 234 17.68 -5.20 -2.71
C ILE A 234 16.79 -3.96 -2.70
N TYR A 235 16.58 -3.35 -1.52
CA TYR A 235 15.63 -2.25 -1.36
C TYR A 235 16.33 -0.89 -1.42
N TRP A 236 16.97 -0.44 -0.35
CA TRP A 236 17.48 0.94 -0.21
C TRP A 236 18.71 1.25 -1.07
N ASP A 237 19.61 0.30 -1.25
CA ASP A 237 20.82 0.44 -2.07
C ASP A 237 20.63 -0.08 -3.50
N GLY A 238 19.51 -0.78 -3.75
CA GLY A 238 19.15 -1.33 -5.06
C GLY A 238 18.41 -0.35 -5.97
N SER A 239 17.87 -0.88 -7.08
CA SER A 239 17.10 -0.13 -8.07
C SER A 239 15.89 0.59 -7.46
N LEU A 240 15.18 -0.06 -6.52
CA LEU A 240 14.05 0.56 -5.81
C LEU A 240 14.47 1.74 -4.96
N GLY A 241 15.64 1.68 -4.32
CA GLY A 241 16.17 2.74 -3.49
C GLY A 241 16.43 4.01 -4.27
N LYS A 242 16.89 3.87 -5.52
CA LYS A 242 17.00 5.01 -6.45
C LYS A 242 15.65 5.61 -6.79
N ALA A 243 14.62 4.78 -7.01
CA ALA A 243 13.27 5.27 -7.19
C ALA A 243 12.73 5.99 -5.94
N LYS A 244 13.03 5.49 -4.73
CA LYS A 244 12.64 6.16 -3.48
C LYS A 244 13.40 7.47 -3.23
N GLN A 245 14.64 7.58 -3.67
CA GLN A 245 15.38 8.85 -3.68
C GLN A 245 14.75 9.86 -4.66
N ASP A 246 14.24 9.42 -5.80
CA ASP A 246 13.46 10.27 -6.70
C ASP A 246 12.10 10.68 -6.10
N LEU A 247 11.49 9.80 -5.30
CA LEU A 247 10.28 10.15 -4.55
C LEU A 247 10.54 11.24 -3.49
N ASP A 248 11.70 11.22 -2.82
CA ASP A 248 12.14 12.32 -1.92
C ASP A 248 12.27 13.64 -2.72
N ARG A 249 12.85 13.60 -3.93
CA ARG A 249 12.97 14.78 -4.82
C ARG A 249 11.58 15.34 -5.18
N ALA A 250 10.67 14.48 -5.63
CA ALA A 250 9.31 14.88 -5.97
C ALA A 250 8.56 15.47 -4.77
N ALA A 251 8.69 14.87 -3.59
CA ALA A 251 8.09 15.40 -2.37
C ALA A 251 8.54 16.85 -2.11
N HIS A 252 9.83 17.16 -2.25
CA HIS A 252 10.33 18.52 -2.07
C HIS A 252 9.79 19.51 -3.11
N ALA A 253 9.67 19.09 -4.37
CA ALA A 253 9.09 19.94 -5.42
C ALA A 253 7.61 20.24 -5.14
N ILE A 254 6.81 19.21 -4.90
CA ILE A 254 5.37 19.34 -4.62
C ILE A 254 5.15 20.13 -3.32
N ASP A 255 5.96 19.91 -2.29
CA ASP A 255 5.86 20.64 -1.02
C ASP A 255 6.13 22.14 -1.20
N ALA A 256 7.12 22.49 -2.04
CA ALA A 256 7.40 23.90 -2.35
C ALA A 256 6.21 24.58 -3.04
N ASP A 257 5.54 23.88 -3.96
CA ASP A 257 4.37 24.40 -4.65
C ASP A 257 3.17 24.54 -3.71
N LEU A 258 2.87 23.53 -2.91
CA LEU A 258 1.71 23.52 -1.99
C LEU A 258 1.84 24.52 -0.84
N LYS A 259 3.07 24.83 -0.41
CA LYS A 259 3.31 25.84 0.64
C LYS A 259 2.76 27.22 0.27
N ALA A 260 2.66 27.56 -1.02
CA ALA A 260 2.09 28.82 -1.47
C ALA A 260 0.63 29.01 -1.03
N THR A 261 -0.11 27.93 -0.79
CA THR A 261 -1.50 27.93 -0.30
C THR A 261 -1.63 27.29 1.09
N GLY A 262 -0.53 27.14 1.83
CA GLY A 262 -0.51 26.58 3.18
C GLY A 262 -0.60 25.05 3.24
N GLY A 263 -0.46 24.36 2.11
CA GLY A 263 -0.41 22.90 2.03
C GLY A 263 0.96 22.30 2.33
N SER A 264 1.09 20.98 2.19
CA SER A 264 2.36 20.27 2.39
C SER A 264 2.43 18.96 1.60
N ALA A 265 3.65 18.53 1.25
CA ALA A 265 3.90 17.20 0.71
C ALA A 265 4.95 16.45 1.52
N ASN A 266 4.69 15.18 1.79
CA ASN A 266 5.60 14.33 2.54
C ASN A 266 5.71 12.94 1.93
N VAL A 267 6.89 12.33 2.02
CA VAL A 267 7.00 10.87 1.95
C VAL A 267 6.70 10.32 3.34
N ALA A 268 5.80 9.34 3.45
CA ALA A 268 5.66 8.54 4.66
C ALA A 268 6.41 7.22 4.48
N VAL A 269 7.41 7.01 5.33
CA VAL A 269 8.17 5.76 5.39
C VAL A 269 7.42 4.82 6.33
N LEU A 270 6.88 3.77 5.74
CA LEU A 270 6.00 2.80 6.38
C LEU A 270 6.79 1.54 6.75
N LYS A 271 6.22 0.72 7.64
CA LYS A 271 6.82 -0.54 8.09
C LYS A 271 6.65 -1.65 7.06
N SER A 272 7.33 -2.76 7.29
CA SER A 272 7.11 -4.03 6.60
C SER A 272 5.76 -4.62 6.95
N VAL A 273 4.98 -4.95 5.93
CA VAL A 273 3.67 -5.61 6.04
C VAL A 273 3.51 -6.67 4.95
N VAL A 274 2.59 -7.61 5.14
CA VAL A 274 2.24 -8.60 4.12
C VAL A 274 1.32 -7.94 3.10
N THR A 275 1.81 -7.81 1.86
CA THR A 275 1.05 -7.33 0.70
C THR A 275 1.41 -8.19 -0.50
N GLN A 276 0.63 -8.11 -1.57
CA GLN A 276 0.97 -8.79 -2.83
C GLN A 276 2.33 -8.30 -3.37
N ALA A 277 2.67 -7.02 -3.17
CA ALA A 277 3.93 -6.44 -3.60
C ALA A 277 5.12 -6.91 -2.74
N SER A 278 5.00 -6.89 -1.41
CA SER A 278 6.08 -7.30 -0.52
C SER A 278 6.36 -8.80 -0.60
N ALA A 279 5.33 -9.63 -0.82
CA ALA A 279 5.49 -11.08 -0.96
C ALA A 279 6.29 -11.48 -2.22
N ALA A 280 6.36 -10.61 -3.23
CA ALA A 280 7.13 -10.86 -4.46
C ALA A 280 8.65 -10.66 -4.29
N ILE A 281 9.11 -10.05 -3.20
CA ILE A 281 10.53 -9.84 -2.91
C ILE A 281 11.06 -11.06 -2.13
N PRO A 282 11.99 -11.87 -2.67
CA PRO A 282 12.32 -13.19 -2.10
C PRO A 282 12.74 -13.21 -0.62
N VAL A 283 13.45 -12.18 -0.16
CA VAL A 283 13.95 -12.07 1.23
C VAL A 283 12.86 -11.63 2.23
N MET A 284 11.82 -10.93 1.75
CA MET A 284 10.84 -10.26 2.60
C MET A 284 9.95 -11.23 3.40
N PRO A 285 9.45 -12.36 2.86
CA PRO A 285 8.62 -13.28 3.64
C PRO A 285 9.29 -13.76 4.93
N LEU A 286 10.58 -14.11 4.87
CA LEU A 286 11.33 -14.55 6.04
C LEU A 286 11.57 -13.39 7.02
N TYR A 287 11.96 -12.22 6.51
CA TYR A 287 12.21 -11.06 7.36
C TYR A 287 10.93 -10.61 8.07
N ILE A 288 9.82 -10.53 7.35
CA ILE A 288 8.50 -10.17 7.90
C ILE A 288 8.09 -11.16 8.99
N ALA A 289 8.24 -12.47 8.76
CA ALA A 289 7.91 -13.48 9.77
C ALA A 289 8.74 -13.30 11.07
N ILE A 290 10.02 -12.95 10.95
CA ILE A 290 10.87 -12.65 12.11
C ILE A 290 10.44 -11.34 12.78
N ALA A 291 10.31 -10.26 12.01
CA ALA A 291 9.96 -8.94 12.54
C ALA A 291 8.60 -8.95 13.24
N PHE A 292 7.60 -9.65 12.68
CA PHE A 292 6.28 -9.79 13.28
C PHE A 292 6.35 -10.49 14.63
N ARG A 293 7.10 -11.58 14.74
CA ARG A 293 7.32 -12.26 16.02
C ARG A 293 7.88 -11.29 17.06
N VAL A 294 8.99 -10.63 16.73
CA VAL A 294 9.70 -9.73 17.65
C VAL A 294 8.82 -8.55 18.05
N MET A 295 8.13 -7.92 17.10
CA MET A 295 7.25 -6.79 17.36
C MET A 295 6.02 -7.19 18.19
N LYS A 296 5.45 -8.38 17.98
CA LYS A 296 4.35 -8.91 18.81
C LYS A 296 4.79 -9.17 20.25
N GLU A 297 5.98 -9.74 20.46
CA GLU A 297 6.55 -9.93 21.81
C GLU A 297 6.70 -8.59 22.57
N HIS A 298 6.85 -7.47 21.85
CA HIS A 298 6.94 -6.13 22.41
C HIS A 298 5.62 -5.33 22.40
N GLY A 299 4.53 -5.90 21.87
CA GLY A 299 3.24 -5.20 21.72
C GLY A 299 3.27 -4.05 20.72
N LEU A 300 4.13 -4.11 19.70
CA LEU A 300 4.35 -3.06 18.69
C LEU A 300 3.91 -3.46 17.28
N HIS A 301 3.42 -4.68 17.08
CA HIS A 301 3.01 -5.15 15.76
C HIS A 301 1.81 -4.35 15.23
N GLU A 302 1.90 -3.94 13.98
CA GLU A 302 0.86 -3.21 13.24
C GLU A 302 0.70 -3.84 11.85
N GLY A 303 -0.54 -3.98 11.40
CA GLY A 303 -0.88 -4.22 10.00
C GLY A 303 -0.97 -2.92 9.21
N CYS A 304 -1.53 -2.99 8.00
CA CYS A 304 -1.71 -1.80 7.15
C CYS A 304 -2.59 -0.74 7.81
N LEU A 305 -3.72 -1.17 8.40
CA LEU A 305 -4.71 -0.24 8.93
C LEU A 305 -4.23 0.47 10.19
N GLU A 306 -3.66 -0.27 11.14
CA GLU A 306 -3.15 0.27 12.39
C GLU A 306 -2.12 1.35 12.10
N GLN A 307 -1.21 1.06 11.17
CA GLN A 307 -0.17 2.00 10.78
C GLN A 307 -0.73 3.25 10.09
N ILE A 308 -1.70 3.11 9.18
CA ILE A 308 -2.29 4.28 8.53
C ILE A 308 -3.16 5.09 9.50
N SER A 309 -3.85 4.43 10.43
CA SER A 309 -4.54 5.11 11.54
C SER A 309 -3.56 5.93 12.37
N ARG A 310 -2.38 5.38 12.72
CA ARG A 310 -1.32 6.11 13.43
C ARG A 310 -0.75 7.26 12.59
N LEU A 311 -0.53 7.07 11.29
CA LEU A 311 -0.10 8.13 10.38
C LEU A 311 -1.09 9.31 10.38
N PHE A 312 -2.38 9.03 10.25
CA PHE A 312 -3.39 10.10 10.22
C PHE A 312 -3.48 10.83 11.56
N ARG A 313 -3.54 10.07 12.66
CA ARG A 313 -3.76 10.62 14.02
C ARG A 313 -2.54 11.24 14.66
N GLY A 314 -1.34 10.79 14.29
CA GLY A 314 -0.09 11.22 14.90
C GLY A 314 0.73 12.17 14.03
N SER A 315 0.52 12.15 12.71
CA SER A 315 1.39 12.87 11.78
C SER A 315 0.63 13.79 10.83
N LEU A 316 -0.34 13.30 10.07
CA LEU A 316 -1.04 14.15 9.09
C LEU A 316 -2.01 15.14 9.77
N TYR A 317 -2.73 14.66 10.80
CA TYR A 317 -3.74 15.41 11.55
C TYR A 317 -3.59 15.13 13.05
N PRO A 318 -2.46 15.57 13.67
CA PRO A 318 -2.21 15.34 15.08
C PRO A 318 -3.25 16.02 15.97
N GLN A 319 -3.66 15.34 17.03
CA GLN A 319 -4.49 15.98 18.07
C GLN A 319 -3.66 17.02 18.84
N GLY A 320 -4.21 18.23 19.00
CA GLY A 320 -3.57 19.34 19.72
C GLY A 320 -2.59 20.16 18.86
N VAL A 321 -1.57 20.76 19.51
CA VAL A 321 -0.66 21.76 18.90
C VAL A 321 0.68 21.14 18.46
N SER A 322 0.83 19.81 18.53
CA SER A 322 2.08 19.17 18.12
C SER A 322 2.18 19.14 16.59
N SER A 323 3.22 19.72 16.02
CA SER A 323 3.57 19.50 14.62
C SER A 323 3.94 18.03 14.39
N ALA A 324 3.72 17.53 13.17
CA ALA A 324 4.21 16.22 12.76
C ALA A 324 5.73 16.15 12.96
N ILE A 325 6.21 15.06 13.57
CA ILE A 325 7.66 14.81 13.66
C ILE A 325 8.09 14.21 12.32
N VAL A 326 8.97 14.94 11.64
CA VAL A 326 9.61 14.50 10.40
C VAL A 326 11.10 14.31 10.63
N ASP A 327 11.73 13.49 9.80
CA ASP A 327 13.19 13.36 9.79
C ASP A 327 13.88 14.48 8.99
N GLU A 328 15.20 14.40 8.87
CA GLU A 328 16.04 15.41 8.19
C GLU A 328 15.72 15.61 6.71
N LYS A 329 14.98 14.68 6.09
CA LYS A 329 14.51 14.77 4.70
C LYS A 329 13.04 15.14 4.60
N ASN A 330 12.42 15.61 5.68
CA ASN A 330 10.99 15.94 5.72
C ASN A 330 10.07 14.70 5.52
N ARG A 331 10.54 13.51 5.91
CA ARG A 331 9.76 12.26 5.81
C ARG A 331 9.02 11.98 7.12
N LEU A 332 7.78 11.50 7.02
CA LEU A 332 7.01 10.99 8.16
C LEU A 332 7.47 9.56 8.44
N ARG A 333 7.84 9.25 9.68
CA ARG A 333 8.45 7.95 10.06
C ARG A 333 7.49 7.10 10.87
N LEU A 334 6.91 6.10 10.22
CA LEU A 334 6.02 5.10 10.84
C LEU A 334 6.70 3.73 10.93
N ASP A 335 7.90 3.62 10.37
CA ASP A 335 8.85 2.51 10.55
C ASP A 335 9.65 2.64 11.86
N ASP A 336 9.41 3.69 12.65
CA ASP A 336 10.08 4.02 13.90
C ASP A 336 10.08 2.86 14.92
N TRP A 337 8.99 2.11 15.03
CA TRP A 337 8.91 0.96 15.92
C TRP A 337 9.63 -0.27 15.38
N GLU A 338 9.59 -0.49 14.06
CA GLU A 338 10.28 -1.60 13.41
C GLU A 338 11.80 -1.39 13.48
N LEU A 339 12.27 -0.17 13.28
CA LEU A 339 13.70 0.18 13.22
C LEU A 339 14.33 0.49 14.57
N ARG A 340 13.63 0.24 15.68
CA ARG A 340 14.19 0.38 17.03
C ARG A 340 15.36 -0.60 17.22
N ASP A 341 16.46 -0.14 17.81
CA ASP A 341 17.73 -0.89 17.89
C ASP A 341 17.59 -2.29 18.50
N ASP A 342 16.79 -2.43 19.56
CA ASP A 342 16.54 -3.70 20.25
C ASP A 342 15.70 -4.68 19.41
N ILE A 343 14.75 -4.15 18.62
CA ILE A 343 13.96 -4.93 17.67
C ILE A 343 14.89 -5.44 16.55
N GLN A 344 15.66 -4.55 15.93
CA GLN A 344 16.57 -4.90 14.83
C GLN A 344 17.68 -5.86 15.28
N ALA A 345 18.29 -5.65 16.44
CA ALA A 345 19.29 -6.56 16.99
C ALA A 345 18.73 -7.99 17.19
N THR A 346 17.49 -8.09 17.67
CA THR A 346 16.80 -9.38 17.82
C THR A 346 16.50 -10.02 16.47
N CYS A 347 16.02 -9.24 15.49
CA CYS A 347 15.79 -9.72 14.12
C CYS A 347 17.07 -10.28 13.48
N VAL A 348 18.19 -9.55 13.58
CA VAL A 348 19.50 -9.98 13.05
C VAL A 348 19.99 -11.27 13.73
N LYS A 349 19.76 -11.41 15.03
CA LYS A 349 20.09 -12.65 15.75
C LYS A 349 19.26 -13.82 15.22
N LEU A 350 17.93 -13.69 15.18
CA LEU A 350 17.03 -14.74 14.71
C LEU A 350 17.28 -15.10 13.24
N TRP A 351 17.62 -14.13 12.41
CA TRP A 351 17.99 -14.35 10.99
C TRP A 351 19.17 -15.32 10.84
N LYS A 352 20.15 -15.26 11.73
CA LYS A 352 21.32 -16.16 11.74
C LYS A 352 20.96 -17.55 12.27
N GLU A 353 20.06 -17.62 13.25
CA GLU A 353 19.68 -18.86 13.96
C GLU A 353 18.59 -19.68 13.26
N VAL A 354 17.79 -19.07 12.38
CA VAL A 354 16.68 -19.76 11.71
C VAL A 354 17.19 -20.85 10.76
N THR A 355 16.61 -22.04 10.88
CA THR A 355 16.84 -23.25 10.09
C THR A 355 15.49 -23.83 9.62
N ASP A 356 15.51 -24.85 8.76
CA ASP A 356 14.29 -25.53 8.34
C ASP A 356 13.54 -26.13 9.53
N ASP A 357 14.27 -26.76 10.46
CA ASP A 357 13.69 -27.46 11.60
C ASP A 357 13.00 -26.53 12.60
N ASN A 358 13.43 -25.27 12.69
CA ASN A 358 12.94 -24.31 13.69
C ASN A 358 12.18 -23.12 13.09
N LEU A 359 11.86 -23.13 11.79
CA LEU A 359 11.26 -21.99 11.09
C LEU A 359 9.98 -21.49 11.77
N PHE A 360 9.06 -22.39 12.12
CA PHE A 360 7.78 -22.04 12.76
C PHE A 360 7.91 -21.70 14.25
N GLU A 361 9.01 -22.09 14.89
CA GLU A 361 9.26 -21.82 16.31
C GLU A 361 10.01 -20.49 16.49
N THR A 362 10.97 -20.21 15.61
CA THR A 362 11.83 -19.03 15.67
C THR A 362 11.24 -17.80 15.00
N THR A 363 10.23 -17.97 14.16
CA THR A 363 9.59 -16.90 13.41
C THR A 363 8.07 -17.05 13.46
N ASP A 364 7.33 -15.98 13.21
CA ASP A 364 5.87 -16.02 13.13
C ASP A 364 5.39 -16.36 11.71
N TYR A 365 5.98 -17.42 11.14
CA TYR A 365 5.78 -17.79 9.74
C TYR A 365 4.36 -18.30 9.44
N GLN A 366 3.71 -18.95 10.41
CA GLN A 366 2.31 -19.35 10.26
C GLN A 366 1.42 -18.11 10.11
N TYR A 367 1.58 -17.12 10.98
CA TYR A 367 0.83 -15.87 10.88
C TYR A 367 1.12 -15.13 9.57
N TYR A 368 2.38 -15.10 9.08
CA TYR A 368 2.68 -14.55 7.75
C TYR A 368 1.84 -15.20 6.65
N LYS A 369 1.67 -16.53 6.68
CA LYS A 369 0.87 -17.27 5.69
C LYS A 369 -0.61 -16.97 5.82
N ASP A 370 -1.10 -16.85 7.05
CA ASP A 370 -2.50 -16.52 7.33
C ASP A 370 -2.82 -15.10 6.84
N GLU A 371 -1.97 -14.12 7.15
CA GLU A 371 -2.04 -12.75 6.62
C GLU A 371 -2.00 -12.73 5.08
N PHE A 372 -1.11 -13.52 4.46
CA PHE A 372 -1.04 -13.61 3.00
C PHE A 372 -2.34 -14.15 2.39
N LEU A 373 -2.97 -15.16 3.01
CA LEU A 373 -4.26 -15.70 2.55
C LEU A 373 -5.41 -14.70 2.77
N ALA A 374 -5.37 -13.95 3.88
CA ALA A 374 -6.35 -12.91 4.20
C ALA A 374 -6.39 -11.81 3.14
N LEU A 375 -5.25 -11.48 2.49
CA LEU A 375 -5.20 -10.55 1.35
C LEU A 375 -6.15 -10.92 0.21
N PHE A 376 -6.48 -12.21 0.06
CA PHE A 376 -7.36 -12.74 -0.98
C PHE A 376 -8.70 -13.20 -0.41
N GLY A 377 -9.02 -12.84 0.83
CA GLY A 377 -10.26 -13.18 1.51
C GLY A 377 -10.33 -14.62 2.02
N PHE A 378 -9.20 -15.31 2.22
CA PHE A 378 -9.19 -16.66 2.78
C PHE A 378 -8.71 -16.66 4.24
N GLY A 379 -9.20 -17.59 5.06
CA GLY A 379 -8.83 -17.68 6.47
C GLY A 379 -9.43 -16.58 7.35
N ILE A 380 -10.44 -15.85 6.86
CA ILE A 380 -11.15 -14.82 7.61
C ILE A 380 -12.18 -15.48 8.53
N GLU A 381 -12.22 -15.05 9.80
CA GLU A 381 -13.15 -15.57 10.78
C GLU A 381 -14.61 -15.22 10.39
N GLY A 382 -15.54 -16.14 10.66
CA GLY A 382 -16.96 -15.94 10.37
C GLY A 382 -17.37 -16.15 8.90
N VAL A 383 -16.46 -16.55 8.01
CA VAL A 383 -16.76 -16.86 6.61
C VAL A 383 -16.91 -18.36 6.39
N ASP A 384 -18.06 -18.79 5.89
CA ASP A 384 -18.29 -20.16 5.42
C ASP A 384 -17.68 -20.36 4.02
N TYR A 385 -16.52 -21.01 3.96
CA TYR A 385 -15.79 -21.29 2.72
C TYR A 385 -16.31 -22.51 1.95
N ASP A 386 -17.28 -23.25 2.49
CA ASP A 386 -17.94 -24.36 1.80
C ASP A 386 -19.26 -23.93 1.13
N ALA A 387 -19.73 -22.71 1.42
CA ALA A 387 -20.89 -22.12 0.77
C ALA A 387 -20.64 -21.77 -0.71
N ASP A 388 -21.69 -21.91 -1.51
CA ASP A 388 -21.72 -21.36 -2.86
C ASP A 388 -21.78 -19.83 -2.81
N VAL A 389 -20.85 -19.17 -3.51
CA VAL A 389 -20.84 -17.71 -3.64
C VAL A 389 -20.91 -17.27 -5.09
N ASN A 390 -21.62 -16.16 -5.36
CA ASN A 390 -21.58 -15.51 -6.66
C ASN A 390 -20.31 -14.67 -6.76
N PRO A 391 -19.41 -14.93 -7.73
CA PRO A 391 -18.22 -14.11 -7.90
C PRO A 391 -18.55 -12.71 -8.40
N ILE A 392 -19.71 -12.49 -9.02
CA ILE A 392 -20.15 -11.18 -9.49
C ILE A 392 -20.80 -10.44 -8.30
N VAL A 393 -20.23 -9.28 -7.97
CA VAL A 393 -20.74 -8.36 -6.94
C VAL A 393 -21.30 -7.11 -7.61
N ASP A 394 -22.30 -6.50 -6.98
CA ASP A 394 -22.88 -5.23 -7.44
C ASP A 394 -21.91 -4.09 -7.14
N PHE A 395 -21.19 -3.62 -8.17
CA PHE A 395 -20.18 -2.59 -8.06
C PHE A 395 -19.93 -1.95 -9.43
N GLU A 396 -20.18 -0.64 -9.53
CA GLU A 396 -20.13 0.11 -10.79
C GLU A 396 -19.17 1.32 -10.70
N PRO A 397 -17.83 1.08 -10.69
CA PRO A 397 -16.86 2.17 -10.77
C PRO A 397 -16.85 2.78 -12.17
N ILE A 398 -16.42 4.02 -12.28
CA ILE A 398 -16.10 4.65 -13.56
C ILE A 398 -14.94 3.87 -14.18
N THR A 399 -15.18 3.15 -15.28
CA THR A 399 -14.18 2.29 -15.91
C THR A 399 -13.54 3.00 -17.10
N LEU A 400 -12.21 3.08 -17.10
CA LEU A 400 -11.44 3.62 -18.21
C LEU A 400 -11.18 2.51 -19.24
N VAL A 401 -11.10 2.90 -20.51
CA VAL A 401 -10.97 1.98 -21.66
C VAL A 401 -9.50 1.81 -22.05
#